data_AF-A0A4S2IZI6-F1
#
_entry.id   AF-A0A4S2IZI6-F1
#
_cell.length_a   1.000
_cell.length_b   1.000
_cell.length_c   1.000
_cell.angle_alpha   90.00
_cell.angle_beta   90.00
_cell.angle_gamma   90.00
#
_symmetry.space_group_name_H-M   'P 1'
#
loop_
_entity.id
_entity.type
_entity.pdbx_description
1 polymer ?
#
loop_
_entity_poly.entity_id
_entity_poly.type
_entity_poly.pdbx_seq_one_letter_code
_entity_poly.pdbx_strand_id
1 'polypeptide(L)' 'MSRSLTAVGISVLAASAVGAGVNLWARHAFPEQWGGPNIGGGLLQLLCYAGVVAGVVITLIGLVRRRDS' A
#
# COMPACT_ATOMS: atom_id res chain seq x y z
N MET A 1 -6.11 20.31 10.64
CA MET A 1 -5.00 19.67 9.90
C MET A 1 -5.02 18.13 9.95
N SER A 2 -5.30 17.53 11.11
CA SER A 2 -5.32 16.06 11.32
C SER A 2 -6.32 15.27 10.44
N ARG A 3 -7.44 15.90 10.02
CA ARG A 3 -8.38 15.27 9.06
C ARG A 3 -7.76 14.95 7.70
N SER A 4 -6.87 15.81 7.21
CA SER A 4 -6.19 15.61 5.92
C SER A 4 -5.20 14.44 6.00
N LEU A 5 -4.47 14.33 7.12
CA LEU A 5 -3.48 13.25 7.31
C LEU A 5 -4.12 11.85 7.34
N THR A 6 -5.28 11.73 8.01
CA THR A 6 -6.03 10.47 8.06
C THR A 6 -6.49 10.06 6.66
N ALA A 7 -7.01 11.01 5.87
CA ALA A 7 -7.45 10.76 4.50
C ALA A 7 -6.28 10.34 3.60
N VAL A 8 -5.12 11.00 3.71
CA VAL A 8 -3.91 10.62 2.97
C VAL A 8 -3.48 9.20 3.32
N GLY A 9 -3.41 8.86 4.62
CA GLY A 9 -3.05 7.52 5.06
C GLY A 9 -3.99 6.44 4.51
N ILE A 10 -5.30 6.68 4.55
CA ILE A 10 -6.30 5.76 4.00
C ILE A 10 -6.15 5.61 2.49
N SER A 11 -5.94 6.71 1.75
CA SER A 11 -5.76 6.65 0.29
C SER A 11 -4.51 5.85 -0.10
N VAL A 12 -3.39 6.08 0.59
CA VAL A 12 -2.15 5.33 0.37
C VAL A 12 -2.34 3.85 0.70
N LEU A 13 -2.99 3.55 1.83
CA LEU A 13 -3.31 2.18 2.24
C LEU A 13 -4.16 1.46 1.19
N ALA A 14 -5.25 2.09 0.74
CA ALA A 14 -6.16 1.53 -0.24
C ALA A 14 -5.47 1.28 -1.58
N ALA A 15 -4.77 2.27 -2.12
CA ALA A 15 -4.05 2.14 -3.39
C ALA A 15 -2.98 1.02 -3.33
N SER A 16 -2.25 0.95 -2.22
CA SER A 16 -1.20 -0.05 -2.02
C SER A 16 -1.76 -1.46 -1.84
N ALA A 17 -2.87 -1.62 -1.11
CA ALA A 17 -3.54 -2.90 -0.94
C ALA A 17 -4.13 -3.42 -2.26
N VAL A 18 -4.77 -2.54 -3.04
CA VAL A 18 -5.27 -2.88 -4.37
C VAL A 18 -4.10 -3.26 -5.29
N GLY A 19 -3.02 -2.48 -5.31
CA GLY A 19 -1.82 -2.78 -6.09
C GLY A 19 -1.21 -4.14 -5.74
N ALA A 20 -1.07 -4.45 -4.45
CA ALA A 20 -0.58 -5.75 -3.98
C ALA A 20 -1.51 -6.90 -4.40
N GLY A 21 -2.83 -6.71 -4.32
CA GLY A 21 -3.82 -7.69 -4.73
C GLY A 21 -3.78 -7.98 -6.23
N VAL A 22 -3.78 -6.92 -7.05
CA VAL A 22 -3.68 -7.04 -8.51
C VAL A 22 -2.37 -7.68 -8.92
N ASN A 23 -1.25 -7.33 -8.28
CA ASN A 23 0.05 -7.89 -8.62
C ASN A 23 0.19 -9.37 -8.18
N LEU A 24 -0.43 -9.78 -7.07
CA LEU A 24 -0.56 -11.20 -6.70
C LEU A 24 -1.42 -11.96 -7.71
N TRP A 25 -2.53 -11.38 -8.13
CA TRP A 25 -3.37 -11.98 -9.17
C TRP A 25 -2.58 -12.12 -10.48
N ALA A 26 -1.86 -11.08 -10.91
CA ALA A 26 -1.04 -11.10 -12.11
C ALA A 26 0.06 -12.17 -12.06
N ARG A 27 0.65 -12.42 -10.88
CA ARG A 27 1.60 -13.52 -10.68
C ARG A 27 1.02 -14.88 -11.04
N HIS A 28 -0.27 -15.11 -10.75
CA HIS A 28 -0.94 -16.38 -11.00
C HIS A 28 -1.52 -16.47 -12.41
N ALA A 29 -2.11 -15.37 -12.90
CA ALA A 29 -2.75 -15.33 -14.22
C ALA A 29 -1.74 -15.24 -15.37
N PHE A 30 -0.61 -14.55 -15.15
CA PHE A 30 0.37 -14.19 -16.19
C PHE A 30 1.82 -14.38 -15.69
N PRO A 31 2.20 -15.61 -15.29
CA PRO A 31 3.51 -15.85 -14.65
C PRO A 31 4.70 -15.49 -15.55
N GLU A 32 4.58 -15.71 -16.87
CA GLU A 32 5.59 -15.38 -17.87
C GLU A 32 5.82 -13.86 -17.99
N GLN A 33 4.75 -13.06 -17.89
CA GLN A 33 4.80 -11.60 -18.02
C GLN A 33 5.04 -10.89 -16.68
N TRP A 34 4.86 -11.59 -15.56
CA TRP A 34 5.02 -11.02 -14.22
C TRP A 34 6.46 -10.57 -13.92
N GLY A 35 7.46 -11.09 -14.63
CA GLY A 35 8.84 -10.59 -14.55
C GLY A 35 9.63 -11.04 -13.31
N GLY A 36 9.10 -12.03 -12.58
CA GLY A 36 9.82 -12.73 -11.51
C GLY A 36 9.97 -11.98 -10.18
N PRO A 37 10.50 -12.66 -9.16
CA PRO A 37 10.51 -12.18 -7.77
C PRO A 37 11.55 -11.09 -7.47
N ASN A 38 12.57 -10.91 -8.31
CA ASN A 38 13.69 -9.99 -8.02
C ASN A 38 13.72 -8.73 -8.88
N ILE A 39 12.85 -8.61 -9.90
CA ILE A 39 12.88 -7.48 -10.83
C ILE A 39 11.47 -6.95 -11.08
N GLY A 40 10.60 -7.73 -11.73
CA GLY A 40 9.28 -7.26 -12.12
C GLY A 40 8.31 -7.17 -10.95
N GLY A 41 7.31 -8.04 -10.98
CA GLY A 41 6.23 -8.04 -10.01
C GLY A 41 6.71 -8.30 -8.59
N GLY A 42 7.87 -8.92 -8.36
CA GLY A 42 8.41 -9.04 -7.01
C GLY A 42 8.80 -7.72 -6.35
N LEU A 43 9.48 -6.82 -7.07
CA LEU A 43 9.80 -5.48 -6.56
C LEU A 43 8.53 -4.64 -6.41
N LEU A 44 7.60 -4.75 -7.37
CA LEU A 44 6.31 -4.07 -7.28
C LEU A 44 5.52 -4.54 -6.04
N GLN A 45 5.53 -5.84 -5.74
CA GLN A 45 4.88 -6.39 -4.56
C GLN A 45 5.48 -5.81 -3.27
N LEU A 46 6.81 -5.73 -3.20
CA LEU A 46 7.52 -5.18 -2.06
C LEU A 46 7.16 -3.70 -1.83
N LEU A 47 7.09 -2.90 -2.90
CA LEU A 47 6.68 -1.50 -2.83
C LEU A 47 5.24 -1.34 -2.37
N CYS A 48 4.32 -2.18 -2.87
CA CYS A 48 2.94 -2.17 -2.41
C CYS A 48 2.85 -2.54 -0.91
N TYR A 49 3.61 -3.52 -0.43
CA TYR A 49 3.63 -3.82 1.02
C TYR A 49 4.20 -2.68 1.86
N ALA A 50 5.28 -2.03 1.40
CA ALA A 50 5.81 -0.85 2.07
C ALA A 50 4.76 0.29 2.11
N GLY A 51 4.02 0.49 1.02
CA GLY A 51 2.91 1.43 0.93
C GLY A 51 1.76 1.12 1.89
N VAL A 52 1.40 -0.16 2.05
CA VAL A 52 0.40 -0.60 3.05
C VAL A 52 0.86 -0.21 4.45
N VAL A 53 2.11 -0.52 4.83
CA VAL A 53 2.65 -0.18 6.14
C VAL A 53 2.67 1.33 6.35
N ALA A 54 3.15 2.10 5.37
CA ALA A 54 3.18 3.56 5.44
C ALA A 54 1.76 4.15 5.59
N GLY A 55 0.80 3.65 4.82
CA GLY A 55 -0.60 4.07 4.89
C GLY A 55 -1.23 3.80 6.26
N VAL A 56 -0.96 2.64 6.87
CA VAL A 56 -1.38 2.33 8.25
C VAL A 56 -0.76 3.31 9.24
N VAL A 57 0.56 3.51 9.19
CA VAL A 57 1.27 4.40 10.11
C VAL A 57 0.74 5.84 10.01
N ILE A 58 0.59 6.37 8.80
CA ILE A 58 0.09 7.74 8.58
C ILE A 58 -1.36 7.88 9.07
N THR A 59 -2.20 6.87 8.80
CA THR A 59 -3.59 6.83 9.31
C THR A 59 -3.60 6.89 10.83
N LEU A 60 -2.80 6.05 11.49
CA LEU A 60 -2.73 6.00 12.96
C LEU A 60 -2.23 7.32 13.55
N ILE A 61 -1.18 7.93 12.99
CA ILE A 61 -0.70 9.26 13.40
C ILE A 61 -1.83 10.31 13.27
N GLY A 62 -2.59 10.25 12.18
CA GLY A 62 -3.72 11.15 11.93
C GLY A 62 -4.83 10.99 12.98
N LEU A 63 -5.11 9.75 13.38
CA LEU A 63 -6.12 9.42 14.39
C LEU A 63 -5.69 9.82 15.81
N VAL A 64 -4.44 9.53 16.20
CA VAL A 64 -3.90 9.93 17.52
C VAL A 64 -3.92 11.44 17.66
N ARG A 65 -3.42 12.18 16.66
CA ARG A 65 -3.46 13.66 16.67
C ARG A 65 -4.86 14.25 16.70
N ARG A 66 -5.89 13.53 16.19
CA ARG A 66 -7.29 13.95 16.32
C ARG A 66 -7.83 13.77 17.74
N ARG A 67 -7.32 12.79 18.48
CA ARG A 67 -7.76 12.50 19.85
C ARG A 67 -7.21 13.51 20.86
N ASP A 68 -6.01 14.02 20.60
CA ASP A 68 -5.30 14.97 21.48
C ASP A 68 -5.66 16.45 21.21
N SER A 69 -6.55 16.73 20.24
CA SER A 69 -7.04 18.08 19.89
C SER A 69 -8.49 18.25 20.31
#